data_AF-A0A1J9PWW2-F1
#
_entry.id   AF-A0A1J9PWW2-F1
#
_cell.length_a   1.000
_cell.length_b   1.000
_cell.length_c   1.000
_cell.angle_alpha   90.00
_cell.angle_beta   90.00
_cell.angle_gamma   90.00
#
_symmetry.space_group_name_H-M   'P 1'
#
loop_
_entity.id
_entity.type
_entity.pdbx_description
1 polymer ?
#
loop_
_entity_poly.entity_id
_entity_poly.type
_entity_poly.pdbx_seq_one_letter_code
_entity_poly.pdbx_strand_id
1 'polypeptide(L)'
;MPMTVQSEPLLALDTTQTAVDFLDSTYFATQERLPPPEEVAALSEQYKRHPLPTPVKIKHLDLVVKFGLHVAVEEALCLRALRTPPFLVEKVPVPEIYGWRIHENYMFIYMELIRGDTLHDRWGSLGEAD
;
A
#
# COMPACT_ATOMS: atom_id res chain seq x y z
N MET A 1 -5.85 29.02 -21.05
CA MET A 1 -6.69 27.81 -21.03
C MET A 1 -6.81 27.35 -19.58
N PRO A 2 -8.01 27.21 -19.00
CA PRO A 2 -8.12 26.60 -17.68
C PRO A 2 -7.91 25.09 -17.84
N MET A 3 -6.94 24.54 -17.12
CA MET A 3 -6.85 23.10 -16.88
C MET A 3 -7.97 22.74 -15.91
N THR A 4 -9.06 22.19 -16.42
CA THR A 4 -10.06 21.52 -15.59
C THR A 4 -9.41 20.25 -15.06
N VAL A 5 -8.82 20.33 -13.86
CA VAL A 5 -8.38 19.14 -13.13
C VAL A 5 -9.65 18.45 -12.66
N GLN A 6 -10.07 17.41 -13.39
CA GLN A 6 -11.10 16.49 -12.91
C GLN A 6 -10.52 15.67 -11.75
N SER A 7 -10.54 16.24 -10.55
CA SER A 7 -10.08 15.62 -9.30
C SER A 7 -11.13 14.71 -8.65
N GLU A 8 -12.27 14.47 -9.32
CA GLU A 8 -13.47 13.88 -8.69
C GLU A 8 -13.39 12.41 -8.23
N PRO A 9 -12.56 11.48 -8.76
CA PRO A 9 -12.68 10.08 -8.35
C PRO A 9 -12.06 9.76 -6.97
N LEU A 10 -11.19 10.61 -6.42
CA LEU A 10 -10.54 10.36 -5.12
C LEU A 10 -11.27 11.00 -3.93
N LEU A 11 -12.03 12.08 -4.16
CA LEU A 11 -12.80 12.77 -3.13
C LEU A 11 -14.09 12.03 -2.74
N ALA A 12 -14.47 10.99 -3.49
CA ALA A 12 -15.64 10.16 -3.21
C ALA A 12 -15.34 8.96 -2.30
N LEU A 13 -14.08 8.71 -1.93
CA LEU A 13 -13.73 7.60 -1.06
C LEU A 13 -14.08 7.95 0.39
N ASP A 14 -15.10 7.27 0.91
CA ASP A 14 -15.50 7.36 2.30
C ASP A 14 -14.39 6.75 3.18
N THR A 15 -13.67 7.61 3.90
CA THR A 15 -12.59 7.26 4.82
C THR A 15 -13.08 6.54 6.08
N THR A 16 -14.40 6.47 6.30
CA THR A 16 -15.00 5.74 7.42
C THR A 16 -15.16 4.25 7.13
N GLN A 17 -14.98 3.81 5.88
CA GLN A 17 -15.08 2.41 5.51
C GLN A 17 -13.98 1.57 6.17
N THR A 18 -14.39 0.51 6.87
CA THR A 18 -13.49 -0.43 7.53
C THR A 18 -12.91 -1.47 6.58
N ALA A 19 -13.47 -1.63 5.39
CA ALA A 19 -12.98 -2.53 4.36
C ALA A 19 -13.25 -1.95 2.97
N VAL A 20 -12.20 -1.85 2.15
CA VAL A 20 -12.29 -1.40 0.77
C VAL A 20 -11.43 -2.29 -0.11
N ASP A 21 -11.98 -2.68 -1.26
CA ASP A 21 -11.29 -3.36 -2.34
C ASP A 21 -11.30 -2.48 -3.58
N PHE A 22 -10.11 -2.19 -4.10
CA PHE A 22 -9.95 -1.52 -5.39
C PHE A 22 -9.95 -2.58 -6.48
N LEU A 23 -11.14 -3.01 -6.89
CA LEU A 23 -11.34 -4.06 -7.90
C LEU A 23 -10.82 -3.66 -9.29
N ASP A 24 -10.56 -2.38 -9.51
CA ASP A 24 -9.88 -1.82 -10.67
C ASP A 24 -8.35 -2.00 -10.64
N SER A 25 -7.79 -2.46 -9.52
CA SER A 25 -6.34 -2.67 -9.37
C SER A 25 -5.85 -3.96 -10.04
N THR A 26 -4.58 -3.96 -10.43
CA THR A 26 -3.93 -5.07 -11.14
C THR A 26 -3.93 -6.38 -10.36
N TYR A 27 -4.00 -6.32 -9.02
CA TYR A 27 -4.07 -7.50 -8.16
C TYR A 27 -5.31 -8.35 -8.46
N PHE A 28 -6.47 -7.72 -8.64
CA PHE A 28 -7.74 -8.43 -8.88
C PHE A 28 -7.90 -8.96 -10.30
N ALA A 29 -6.95 -8.68 -11.20
CA ALA A 29 -6.89 -9.36 -12.49
C ALA A 29 -6.49 -10.84 -12.36
N THR A 30 -5.85 -11.22 -11.24
CA THR A 30 -5.40 -12.60 -11.00
C THR A 30 -5.90 -13.20 -9.69
N GLN A 31 -6.19 -12.37 -8.69
CA GLN A 31 -6.64 -12.79 -7.37
C GLN A 31 -8.10 -12.43 -7.15
N GLU A 32 -8.87 -13.31 -6.51
CA GLU A 32 -10.29 -13.03 -6.22
C GLU A 32 -10.49 -12.15 -4.98
N ARG A 33 -9.53 -12.20 -4.04
CA ARG A 33 -9.65 -11.52 -2.74
C ARG A 33 -8.29 -11.17 -2.14
N LEU A 34 -8.30 -10.18 -1.26
CA LEU A 34 -7.17 -9.89 -0.37
C LEU A 34 -7.09 -10.93 0.76
N PRO A 35 -5.88 -11.28 1.25
CA PRO A 35 -5.73 -12.08 2.45
C PRO A 35 -6.40 -11.40 3.64
N PRO A 36 -7.18 -12.11 4.46
CA PRO A 36 -7.87 -11.49 5.57
C PRO A 36 -6.87 -11.07 6.68
N PRO A 37 -7.20 -10.07 7.51
CA PRO A 37 -6.28 -9.52 8.51
C PRO A 37 -5.70 -10.57 9.47
N GLU A 38 -6.47 -11.60 9.83
CA GLU A 38 -6.02 -12.70 10.68
C GLU A 38 -4.89 -13.52 10.05
N GLU A 39 -4.93 -13.74 8.73
CA GLU A 39 -3.89 -14.45 8.01
C GLU A 39 -2.61 -13.61 7.95
N VAL A 40 -2.74 -12.31 7.70
CA VAL A 40 -1.62 -11.37 7.74
C VAL A 40 -1.02 -11.27 9.13
N ALA A 41 -1.86 -11.20 10.16
CA ALA A 41 -1.45 -11.13 11.56
C ALA A 41 -0.68 -12.37 12.00
N ALA A 42 -1.09 -13.56 11.55
CA ALA A 42 -0.39 -14.81 11.82
C ALA A 42 1.05 -14.84 11.25
N LEU A 43 1.33 -14.05 10.22
CA LEU A 43 2.66 -13.94 9.60
C LEU A 43 3.57 -12.91 10.30
N SER A 44 3.08 -12.18 11.31
CA SER A 44 3.88 -11.17 12.01
C SER A 44 4.05 -11.46 13.49
N GLU A 45 5.30 -11.66 13.90
CA GLU A 45 5.67 -11.75 15.31
C GLU A 45 5.47 -10.43 16.07
N GLN A 46 5.34 -9.31 15.38
CA GLN A 46 5.18 -7.98 15.99
C GLN A 46 3.71 -7.56 16.14
N TYR A 47 2.76 -8.34 15.60
CA TYR A 47 1.34 -8.06 15.73
C TYR A 47 0.92 -8.01 17.21
N LYS A 48 0.19 -6.96 17.60
CA LYS A 48 -0.19 -6.63 18.98
C LYS A 48 0.96 -6.39 19.97
N ARG A 49 2.22 -6.52 19.55
CA ARG A 49 3.42 -6.28 20.37
C ARG A 49 4.09 -4.95 20.08
N HIS A 50 3.85 -4.38 18.89
CA HIS A 50 4.40 -3.10 18.47
C HIS A 50 3.32 -2.21 17.83
N PRO A 51 3.27 -0.90 18.11
CA PRO A 51 2.29 0.00 17.51
C PRO A 51 2.50 0.19 16.00
N LEU A 52 3.74 -0.02 15.53
CA LEU A 52 4.10 0.07 14.11
C LEU A 52 4.92 -1.17 13.68
N PRO A 53 4.27 -2.33 13.51
CA PRO A 53 4.94 -3.56 13.11
C PRO A 53 5.67 -3.46 11.77
N THR A 54 6.67 -4.31 11.58
CA THR A 54 7.32 -4.51 10.28
C THR A 54 6.29 -5.02 9.26
N PRO A 55 6.19 -4.41 8.06
CA PRO A 55 5.26 -4.86 7.03
C PRO A 55 5.46 -6.33 6.65
N VAL A 56 4.37 -7.06 6.47
CA VAL A 56 4.40 -8.46 6.04
C VAL A 56 4.52 -8.51 4.51
N LYS A 57 5.52 -9.24 4.01
CA LYS A 57 5.76 -9.42 2.57
C LYS A 57 5.31 -10.82 2.15
N ILE A 58 4.30 -10.92 1.29
CA ILE A 58 3.77 -12.18 0.75
C ILE A 58 4.21 -12.28 -0.72
N LYS A 59 5.45 -12.76 -0.91
CA LYS A 59 6.15 -12.71 -2.20
C LYS A 59 5.43 -13.42 -3.36
N HIS A 60 4.73 -14.53 -3.08
CA HIS A 60 4.04 -15.29 -4.12
C HIS A 60 2.77 -14.61 -4.65
N LEU A 61 2.29 -13.57 -3.96
CA LEU A 61 1.17 -12.73 -4.37
C LEU A 61 1.62 -11.34 -4.85
N ASP A 62 2.94 -11.09 -4.92
CA ASP A 62 3.51 -9.75 -5.12
C ASP A 62 2.84 -8.69 -4.22
N LEU A 63 2.60 -9.06 -2.97
CA LEU A 63 1.84 -8.28 -1.99
C LEU A 63 2.72 -7.92 -0.80
N VAL A 64 2.62 -6.67 -0.35
CA VAL A 64 3.10 -6.22 0.96
C VAL A 64 1.94 -5.60 1.74
N VAL A 65 1.84 -5.92 3.02
CA VAL A 65 0.81 -5.40 3.91
C VAL A 65 1.46 -4.56 4.99
N LYS A 66 1.21 -3.25 4.95
CA LYS A 66 1.58 -2.32 6.02
C LYS A 66 0.43 -2.28 7.02
N PHE A 67 0.72 -2.44 8.31
CA PHE A 67 -0.31 -2.39 9.33
C PHE A 67 0.20 -1.82 10.64
N GLY A 68 -0.71 -1.36 11.50
CA GLY A 68 -0.39 -0.75 12.79
C GLY A 68 -1.54 0.05 13.39
N LEU A 69 -1.33 0.52 14.63
CA LEU A 69 -2.27 1.40 15.34
C LEU A 69 -2.23 2.84 14.84
N HIS A 70 -1.13 3.22 14.17
CA HIS A 70 -0.90 4.56 13.64
C HIS A 70 -0.84 4.61 12.11
N VAL A 71 -1.20 3.50 11.46
CA VAL A 71 -1.38 3.47 10.00
C VAL A 71 -2.75 4.09 9.70
N ALA A 72 -2.80 4.96 8.69
CA ALA A 72 -3.95 5.81 8.42
C ALA A 72 -4.45 5.67 6.98
N VAL A 73 -5.75 5.85 6.75
CA VAL A 73 -6.40 5.70 5.43
C VAL A 73 -5.81 6.68 4.44
N GLU A 74 -5.39 7.85 4.92
CA GLU A 74 -4.73 8.91 4.18
C GLU A 74 -3.44 8.43 3.49
N GLU A 75 -2.72 7.45 4.05
CA GLU A 75 -1.55 6.88 3.40
C GLU A 75 -1.93 6.10 2.14
N ALA A 76 -2.95 5.25 2.23
CA ALA A 76 -3.47 4.50 1.09
C ALA A 76 -4.03 5.45 0.01
N LEU A 77 -4.79 6.48 0.43
CA LEU A 77 -5.33 7.48 -0.50
C LEU A 77 -4.24 8.31 -1.16
N CYS A 78 -3.22 8.72 -0.41
CA CYS A 78 -2.09 9.47 -0.95
C CYS A 78 -1.34 8.66 -2.02
N LEU A 79 -0.99 7.40 -1.72
CA LEU A 79 -0.31 6.52 -2.69
C LEU A 79 -1.15 6.27 -3.93
N ARG A 80 -2.46 6.02 -3.78
CA ARG A 80 -3.39 5.86 -4.92
C ARG A 80 -3.52 7.14 -5.73
N ALA A 81 -3.52 8.32 -5.10
CA ALA A 81 -3.54 9.61 -5.78
C ALA A 81 -2.28 9.82 -6.63
N LEU A 82 -1.10 9.52 -6.08
CA LEU A 82 0.17 9.67 -6.81
C LEU A 82 0.24 8.78 -8.05
N ARG A 83 -0.41 7.60 -8.02
CA ARG A 83 -0.49 6.66 -9.14
C ARG A 83 -1.60 6.95 -10.16
N THR A 84 -2.54 7.85 -9.84
CA THR A 84 -3.66 8.20 -10.72
C THR A 84 -3.36 9.50 -11.49
N PRO A 85 -3.70 9.63 -12.79
CA PRO A 85 -3.62 10.91 -13.48
C PRO A 85 -4.52 11.96 -12.81
N PRO A 86 -4.14 13.26 -12.77
CA PRO A 86 -3.02 13.89 -13.47
C PRO A 86 -1.76 14.10 -12.60
N PHE A 87 -1.63 13.43 -11.45
CA PHE A 87 -0.65 13.80 -10.42
C PHE A 87 0.82 13.50 -10.82
N LEU A 88 1.29 12.26 -10.59
CA LEU A 88 2.70 11.89 -10.78
C LEU A 88 2.89 10.54 -11.49
N VAL A 89 1.90 10.14 -12.28
CA VAL A 89 2.01 8.95 -13.14
C VAL A 89 3.30 9.03 -13.95
N GLU A 90 4.08 7.93 -13.94
CA GLU A 90 5.40 7.77 -14.58
C GLU A 90 6.58 8.58 -14.01
N LYS A 91 6.36 9.55 -13.11
CA LYS A 91 7.46 10.35 -12.53
C LYS A 91 8.04 9.76 -11.24
N VAL A 92 7.20 9.18 -10.41
CA VAL A 92 7.60 8.58 -9.13
C VAL A 92 7.02 7.18 -9.03
N PRO A 93 7.84 6.12 -8.99
CA PRO A 93 7.34 4.77 -8.80
C PRO A 93 6.80 4.65 -7.37
N VAL A 94 5.49 4.49 -7.23
CA VAL A 94 4.80 4.22 -5.97
C VAL A 94 4.07 2.88 -6.06
N PRO A 95 3.95 2.11 -4.97
CA PRO A 95 3.16 0.89 -4.95
C PRO A 95 1.70 1.14 -5.37
N GLU A 96 1.14 0.19 -6.10
CA GLU A 96 -0.32 0.16 -6.29
C GLU A 96 -1.02 -0.17 -4.98
N ILE A 97 -2.14 0.49 -4.70
CA ILE A 97 -2.98 0.16 -3.55
C ILE A 97 -4.10 -0.76 -4.00
N TYR A 98 -4.20 -1.93 -3.38
CA TYR A 98 -5.23 -2.92 -3.67
C TYR A 98 -6.44 -2.79 -2.75
N GLY A 99 -6.24 -2.25 -1.54
CA GLY A 99 -7.32 -2.02 -0.59
C GLY A 99 -6.83 -1.84 0.84
N TRP A 100 -7.77 -1.77 1.76
CA TRP A 100 -7.46 -1.75 3.19
C TRP A 100 -8.49 -2.51 4.02
N ARG A 101 -8.12 -2.83 5.26
CA ARG A 101 -8.97 -3.40 6.30
C ARG A 101 -8.68 -2.75 7.65
N ILE A 102 -9.70 -2.62 8.48
CA ILE A 102 -9.57 -2.28 9.91
C ILE A 102 -10.02 -3.49 10.71
N HIS A 103 -9.11 -4.03 11.53
CA HIS A 103 -9.38 -5.20 12.38
C HIS A 103 -8.76 -4.98 13.76
N GLU A 104 -9.55 -5.10 14.82
CA GLU A 104 -9.11 -4.90 16.21
C GLU A 104 -8.31 -3.59 16.42
N ASN A 105 -8.78 -2.50 15.81
CA ASN A 105 -8.15 -1.16 15.81
C ASN A 105 -6.80 -1.06 15.06
N TYR A 106 -6.34 -2.14 14.43
CA TYR A 106 -5.22 -2.09 13.49
C TYR A 106 -5.74 -1.81 12.10
N MET A 107 -5.14 -0.84 11.43
CA MET A 107 -5.33 -0.65 10.00
C MET A 107 -4.33 -1.53 9.23
N PHE A 108 -4.78 -2.13 8.13
CA PHE A 108 -4.00 -2.93 7.19
C PHE A 108 -4.15 -2.34 5.79
N ILE A 109 -3.06 -1.90 5.18
CA ILE A 109 -2.99 -1.40 3.81
C ILE A 109 -2.35 -2.49 2.95
N TYR A 110 -3.08 -2.94 1.93
CA TYR A 110 -2.66 -3.95 0.98
C TYR A 110 -2.14 -3.25 -0.27
N MET A 111 -0.88 -3.48 -0.60
CA MET A 111 -0.22 -2.77 -1.70
C MET A 111 0.81 -3.64 -2.42
N GLU A 112 1.16 -3.22 -3.62
CA GLU A 112 2.15 -3.88 -4.48
C GLU A 112 3.51 -4.07 -3.78
N LEU A 113 4.02 -5.30 -3.81
CA LEU A 113 5.41 -5.57 -3.44
C LEU A 113 6.33 -5.23 -4.61
N ILE A 114 6.91 -4.04 -4.57
CA ILE A 114 7.97 -3.66 -5.50
C ILE A 114 9.21 -4.53 -5.22
N ARG A 115 9.63 -5.30 -6.22
CA ARG A 115 10.83 -6.14 -6.13
C ARG A 115 12.09 -5.30 -6.33
N GLY A 116 13.02 -5.43 -5.41
CA GLY A 116 14.32 -4.77 -5.47
C GLY A 116 15.01 -4.79 -4.11
N ASP A 117 16.28 -4.42 -4.12
CA ASP A 117 17.03 -4.20 -2.88
C ASP A 117 16.72 -2.80 -2.37
N THR A 118 16.60 -2.65 -1.05
CA THR A 118 16.46 -1.32 -0.48
C THR A 118 17.80 -0.58 -0.55
N LEU A 119 17.75 0.75 -0.49
CA LEU A 119 18.97 1.55 -0.37
C LEU A 119 19.79 1.14 0.85
N HIS A 120 19.13 0.76 1.96
CA HIS A 120 19.79 0.27 3.16
C HIS A 120 20.62 -1.01 2.89
N ASP A 121 20.06 -1.96 2.14
CA ASP A 121 20.73 -3.23 1.80
C ASP A 121 21.97 -3.00 0.92
N ARG A 122 21.91 -2.01 0.02
CA ARG A 122 22.99 -1.68 -0.91
C ARG A 122 23.94 -0.60 -0.42
N TRP A 123 23.62 0.10 0.67
CA TRP A 123 24.33 1.30 1.10
C TRP A 123 25.84 1.10 1.22
N GLY A 124 26.27 0.00 1.85
CA GLY A 124 27.69 -0.32 2.04
C GLY A 124 28.46 -0.71 0.77
N SER A 125 27.74 -0.98 -0.34
CA SER A 125 28.32 -1.32 -1.64
C SER A 125 28.34 -0.14 -2.62
N LEU A 126 27.79 1.01 -2.23
CA LEU A 126 27.83 2.22 -3.05
C LEU A 126 29.21 2.87 -2.90
N GLY A 127 29.97 2.90 -3.98
CA GLY A 127 31.17 3.73 -4.14
C GLY A 127 30.90 4.90 -5.07
N GLU A 128 31.84 5.84 -5.17
CA GLU A 128 31.82 6.81 -6.27
C GLU A 128 31.96 6.04 -7.60
N ALA A 129 31.25 6.49 -8.62
CA ALA A 129 31.48 6.00 -9.97
C ALA A 129 32.87 6.48 -10.42
N ASP A 130 33.69 5.58 -10.98
CA ASP A 130 34.96 5.92 -11.62
C ASP A 130 34.78 7.00 -12.71
#